data_AF-A0A1A3TBE1-F1
#
_entry.id   AF-A0A1A3TBE1-F1
#
_cell.length_a   1.000
_cell.length_b   1.000
_cell.length_c   1.000
_cell.angle_alpha   90.00
_cell.angle_beta   90.00
_cell.angle_gamma   90.00
#
_symmetry.space_group_name_H-M   'P 1'
#
loop_
_entity.id
_entity.type
_entity.pdbx_description
1 polymer ?
#
loop_
_entity_poly.entity_id
_entity_poly.type
_entity_poly.pdbx_seq_one_letter_code
_entity_poly.pdbx_strand_id
1 'polypeptide(L)'
;MHHVDYLDAGDGHALCGIALENPQALTQPEAAHELCPDCEARLVFYHLEWWRQKAEAANKELEELRAKFCELQDEGGDQGPPVASEGHAKEIPAEPEPTTLIDRAVRELTELCRQFNGAVPYWRLKKTMQEFSDRLDTDQRVLLAEEIGADGSLIRWATNKVESLGWQVTNSPVQENSEMMWQEWLQEAQQPAPKKTKRRFGRPR
;
A
#
# COMPACT_ATOMS: atom_id res chain seq x y z
N MET A 1 -37.15 18.61 9.88
CA MET A 1 -36.03 19.53 10.12
C MET A 1 -35.30 19.81 8.81
N HIS A 2 -34.75 21.02 8.65
CA HIS A 2 -34.00 21.41 7.45
C HIS A 2 -32.59 21.81 7.82
N HIS A 3 -31.61 21.47 6.97
CA HIS A 3 -30.26 21.99 7.09
C HIS A 3 -30.23 23.41 6.54
N VAL A 4 -29.63 24.33 7.29
CA VAL A 4 -29.32 25.67 6.79
C VAL A 4 -28.42 25.55 5.57
N ASP A 5 -28.65 26.39 4.56
CA ASP A 5 -27.79 26.48 3.38
C ASP A 5 -26.47 27.19 3.72
N TYR A 6 -25.54 26.41 4.28
CA TYR A 6 -24.17 26.85 4.53
C TYR A 6 -23.28 26.75 3.28
N LEU A 7 -23.83 26.31 2.14
CA LEU A 7 -23.09 26.13 0.89
C LEU A 7 -23.12 27.40 0.05
N ASP A 8 -24.29 28.02 -0.08
CA ASP A 8 -24.47 29.24 -0.87
C ASP A 8 -24.50 30.52 0.00
N ALA A 9 -24.12 30.41 1.28
CA ALA A 9 -24.04 31.52 2.25
C ALA A 9 -25.35 32.34 2.41
N GLY A 10 -26.48 31.77 1.98
CA GLY A 10 -27.79 32.41 2.06
C GLY A 10 -28.45 32.13 3.40
N ASP A 11 -28.27 33.05 4.37
CA ASP A 11 -28.78 32.94 5.75
C ASP A 11 -30.32 32.79 5.90
N GLY A 12 -31.07 32.75 4.79
CA GLY A 12 -32.53 32.64 4.77
C GLY A 12 -33.08 31.38 4.09
N HIS A 13 -32.24 30.45 3.63
CA HIS A 13 -32.70 29.26 2.93
C HIS A 13 -32.16 27.97 3.55
N ALA A 14 -32.96 26.91 3.43
CA ALA A 14 -32.54 25.55 3.67
C ALA A 14 -31.80 24.99 2.45
N LEU A 15 -30.96 23.97 2.66
CA LEU A 15 -30.31 23.24 1.57
C LEU A 15 -31.31 22.74 0.53
N CYS A 16 -32.52 22.34 0.91
CA CYS A 16 -33.56 21.94 -0.05
C CYS A 16 -34.20 23.10 -0.84
N GLY A 17 -33.78 24.35 -0.63
CA GLY A 17 -34.30 25.54 -1.32
C GLY A 17 -35.53 26.18 -0.64
N ILE A 18 -36.00 25.64 0.48
CA ILE A 18 -37.11 26.24 1.24
C ILE A 18 -36.62 27.47 2.00
N ALA A 19 -37.37 28.58 1.94
CA ALA A 19 -37.10 29.75 2.75
C ALA A 19 -37.36 29.46 4.24
N LEU A 20 -36.42 29.83 5.10
CA LEU A 20 -36.48 29.65 6.55
C LEU A 20 -36.99 30.94 7.20
N GLU A 21 -38.26 30.95 7.63
CA GLU A 21 -38.80 32.05 8.43
C GLU A 21 -38.50 31.80 9.91
N ASN A 22 -37.66 32.64 10.52
CA ASN A 22 -37.21 32.54 11.93
C ASN A 22 -36.56 31.17 12.28
N PRO A 23 -35.39 30.84 11.69
CA PRO A 23 -34.71 29.57 11.96
C PRO A 23 -34.30 29.47 13.43
N GLN A 24 -34.78 28.42 14.11
CA GLN A 24 -34.32 28.07 15.45
C GLN A 24 -33.25 26.99 15.35
N ALA A 25 -32.03 27.32 15.79
CA ALA A 25 -30.95 26.34 15.88
C ALA A 25 -31.29 25.27 16.92
N LEU A 26 -31.25 24.00 16.50
CA LEU A 26 -31.41 22.87 17.41
C LEU A 26 -30.12 22.69 18.20
N THR A 27 -30.21 22.73 19.53
CA THR A 27 -29.07 22.62 20.45
C THR A 27 -28.62 21.18 20.70
N GLN A 28 -29.39 20.19 20.25
CA GLN A 28 -29.03 18.79 20.30
C GLN A 28 -29.18 18.15 18.91
N PRO A 29 -28.24 17.28 18.49
CA PRO A 29 -28.43 16.44 17.32
C PRO A 29 -29.47 15.38 17.67
N GLU A 30 -30.75 15.70 17.50
CA GLU A 30 -31.81 14.70 17.54
C GLU A 30 -31.64 13.71 16.38
N ALA A 31 -32.22 12.51 16.53
CA ALA A 31 -32.01 11.38 15.64
C ALA A 31 -32.24 11.77 14.16
N ALA A 32 -31.34 11.33 13.27
CA ALA A 32 -31.30 11.65 11.84
C ALA A 32 -32.59 11.35 11.05
N HIS A 33 -33.60 10.74 11.66
CA HIS A 33 -34.86 10.33 11.04
C HIS A 33 -35.87 11.47 10.85
N GLU A 34 -35.58 12.68 11.33
CA GLU A 34 -36.43 13.85 11.15
C GLU A 34 -35.89 14.87 10.12
N LEU A 35 -34.78 14.54 9.45
CA LEU A 35 -34.22 15.39 8.39
C LEU A 35 -35.07 15.30 7.11
N CYS A 36 -35.25 16.44 6.45
CA CYS A 36 -35.92 16.50 5.15
C CYS A 36 -35.13 15.65 4.12
N PRO A 37 -35.78 14.73 3.39
CA PRO A 37 -35.11 13.88 2.40
C PRO A 37 -34.36 14.68 1.32
N ASP A 38 -34.88 15.85 0.92
CA ASP A 38 -34.23 16.70 -0.09
C ASP A 38 -32.96 17.38 0.45
N CYS A 39 -32.93 17.72 1.74
CA CYS A 39 -31.70 18.21 2.40
C CYS A 39 -30.67 17.09 2.49
N GLU A 40 -31.09 15.87 2.86
CA GLU A 40 -30.20 14.70 2.94
C GLU A 40 -29.62 14.36 1.56
N ALA A 41 -30.45 14.34 0.52
CA ALA A 41 -30.00 14.09 -0.85
C ALA A 41 -28.97 15.14 -1.31
N ARG A 42 -29.25 16.44 -1.10
CA ARG A 42 -28.31 17.51 -1.47
C ARG A 42 -27.00 17.45 -0.69
N LEU A 43 -27.02 17.08 0.59
CA LEU A 43 -25.80 16.86 1.37
C LEU A 43 -24.92 15.77 0.76
N VAL A 44 -25.53 14.65 0.34
CA VAL A 44 -24.79 13.57 -0.31
C VAL A 44 -24.15 14.05 -1.61
N PHE A 45 -24.91 14.74 -2.48
CA PHE A 45 -24.35 15.30 -3.72
C PHE A 45 -23.20 16.25 -3.45
N TYR A 46 -23.35 17.15 -2.48
CA TYR A 46 -22.29 18.07 -2.10
C TYR A 46 -21.03 17.34 -1.61
N HIS A 47 -21.18 16.37 -0.71
CA HIS A 47 -20.05 15.59 -0.22
C HIS A 47 -19.35 14.84 -1.35
N LEU A 48 -20.10 14.28 -2.31
CA LEU A 48 -19.53 13.62 -3.47
C LEU A 48 -18.74 14.60 -4.35
N GLU A 49 -19.29 15.78 -4.63
CA GLU A 49 -18.57 16.80 -5.40
C GLU A 49 -17.32 17.31 -4.69
N TRP A 50 -17.41 17.56 -3.39
CA TRP A 50 -16.26 17.97 -2.57
C TRP A 50 -15.16 16.91 -2.58
N TRP A 51 -15.52 15.63 -2.37
CA TRP A 51 -14.56 14.53 -2.41
C TRP A 51 -13.97 14.34 -3.80
N ARG A 52 -14.77 14.50 -4.87
CA ARG A 52 -14.27 14.44 -6.24
C ARG A 52 -13.23 15.54 -6.49
N GLN A 53 -13.55 16.79 -6.16
CA GLN A 53 -12.60 17.91 -6.31
C GLN A 53 -11.31 17.68 -5.52
N LYS A 54 -11.42 17.14 -4.30
CA LYS A 54 -10.25 16.79 -3.49
C LYS A 54 -9.40 15.69 -4.14
N ALA A 55 -10.04 14.65 -4.68
CA ALA A 55 -9.34 13.58 -5.38
C ALA A 55 -8.66 14.08 -6.65
N GLU A 56 -9.33 14.92 -7.44
CA GLU A 56 -8.77 15.54 -8.65
C GLU A 56 -7.55 16.42 -8.33
N ALA A 57 -7.63 17.24 -7.28
CA ALA A 57 -6.51 18.06 -6.83
C ALA A 57 -5.31 17.19 -6.39
N ALA A 58 -5.55 16.15 -5.58
CA ALA A 58 -4.51 15.25 -5.13
C ALA A 58 -3.86 14.48 -6.31
N ASN A 59 -4.65 14.04 -7.30
CA ASN A 59 -4.11 13.40 -8.49
C ASN A 59 -3.20 14.34 -9.29
N LYS A 60 -3.59 15.61 -9.42
CA LYS A 60 -2.76 16.62 -10.08
C LYS A 60 -1.44 16.84 -9.35
N GLU A 61 -1.47 16.96 -8.02
CA GLU A 61 -0.25 17.07 -7.20
C GLU A 61 0.66 15.85 -7.39
N LEU A 62 0.09 14.65 -7.46
CA LEU A 62 0.81 13.41 -7.69
C LEU A 62 1.48 13.41 -9.08
N GLU A 63 0.76 13.80 -10.13
CA GLU A 63 1.30 13.93 -11.49
C GLU A 63 2.44 14.95 -11.56
N GLU A 64 2.30 16.10 -10.89
CA GLU A 64 3.37 17.11 -10.79
C GLU A 64 4.60 16.57 -10.06
N LEU A 65 4.42 15.80 -8.98
CA LEU A 65 5.53 15.16 -8.27
C LEU A 65 6.22 14.08 -9.10
N ARG A 66 5.46 13.27 -9.84
CA ARG A 66 6.01 12.28 -10.77
C ARG A 66 6.82 12.95 -11.87
N ALA A 67 6.31 14.04 -12.46
CA ALA A 67 7.03 14.80 -13.46
C ALA A 67 8.36 15.34 -12.92
N LYS A 68 8.35 16.00 -11.75
CA LYS A 68 9.57 16.50 -11.08
C LYS A 68 10.57 15.38 -10.78
N PHE A 69 10.08 14.20 -10.39
CA PHE A 69 10.95 13.06 -10.12
C PHE A 69 11.62 12.52 -11.39
N CYS A 70 10.89 12.47 -12.52
CA CYS A 70 11.48 12.14 -13.82
C CYS A 70 12.55 13.15 -14.23
N GLU A 71 12.27 14.45 -14.11
CA GLU A 71 13.24 15.53 -14.42
C GLU A 71 14.53 15.38 -13.58
N LEU A 72 14.41 15.09 -12.29
CA LEU A 72 15.58 14.88 -11.42
C LEU A 72 16.38 13.61 -11.76
N GLN A 73 15.75 12.56 -12.28
CA GLN A 73 16.47 11.38 -12.79
C GLN A 73 17.22 11.68 -14.07
N ASP A 74 16.65 12.50 -14.95
CA ASP A 74 17.28 12.90 -16.20
C ASP A 74 18.42 13.91 -15.96
N GLU A 75 18.27 14.83 -15.01
CA GLU A 75 19.33 15.78 -14.60
C GLU A 75 20.47 15.12 -13.79
N GLY A 76 20.18 14.01 -13.09
CA GLY A 76 21.18 13.17 -12.44
C GLY A 76 21.91 12.21 -13.40
N GLY A 77 21.53 12.21 -14.68
CA GLY A 77 22.00 11.31 -15.72
C GLY A 77 23.11 11.85 -16.64
N ASP A 78 24.02 12.69 -16.14
CA ASP A 78 25.25 13.04 -16.85
C ASP A 78 26.50 12.44 -16.17
N GLN A 79 26.56 11.11 -16.16
CA GLN A 79 27.78 10.34 -16.40
C GLN A 79 27.41 9.10 -17.21
N GLY A 80 26.88 9.32 -18.41
CA GLY A 80 26.97 8.31 -19.47
C GLY A 80 28.46 8.10 -19.81
N PRO A 81 28.96 6.86 -19.88
CA PRO A 81 30.35 6.59 -20.18
C PRO A 81 30.67 7.04 -21.62
N PRO A 82 31.89 7.56 -21.90
CA PRO A 82 32.27 7.91 -23.25
C PRO A 82 32.34 6.63 -24.08
N VAL A 83 31.48 6.54 -25.08
CA VAL A 83 31.59 5.57 -26.16
C VAL A 83 32.81 5.98 -26.99
N ALA A 84 33.92 5.29 -26.79
CA ALA A 84 35.06 5.28 -27.70
C ALA A 84 35.42 3.83 -28.03
N SER A 85 35.43 3.58 -29.33
CA SER A 85 35.71 2.36 -30.07
C SER A 85 36.82 1.44 -29.55
N GLU A 86 36.57 0.16 -29.84
CA GLU A 86 37.51 -0.89 -30.24
C GLU A 86 38.42 -1.52 -29.18
N GLY A 87 38.18 -2.82 -28.98
CA GLY A 87 39.20 -3.78 -28.61
C GLY A 87 39.22 -4.14 -27.13
N HIS A 88 38.25 -4.93 -26.67
CA HIS A 88 38.50 -6.18 -25.94
C HIS A 88 37.15 -6.85 -25.66
N ALA A 89 37.02 -8.08 -26.14
CA ALA A 89 36.01 -9.00 -25.65
C ALA A 89 36.22 -9.16 -24.13
N LYS A 90 35.35 -8.55 -23.34
CA LYS A 90 35.19 -8.89 -21.93
C LYS A 90 33.75 -9.28 -21.73
N GLU A 91 33.60 -10.59 -21.60
CA GLU A 91 32.39 -11.35 -21.31
C GLU A 91 31.41 -10.56 -20.45
N ILE A 92 30.18 -10.46 -20.93
CA ILE A 92 29.00 -10.38 -20.07
C ILE A 92 29.12 -11.57 -19.12
N PRO A 93 29.24 -11.40 -17.79
CA PRO A 93 28.98 -12.52 -16.90
C PRO A 93 27.52 -12.85 -17.10
N ALA A 94 27.26 -13.94 -17.83
CA ALA A 94 26.00 -14.65 -17.74
C ALA A 94 25.69 -14.76 -16.25
N GLU A 95 24.48 -14.34 -15.83
CA GLU A 95 24.02 -14.58 -14.47
C GLU A 95 24.34 -16.03 -14.14
N PRO A 96 25.19 -16.31 -13.13
CA PRO A 96 25.51 -17.68 -12.81
C PRO A 96 24.20 -18.37 -12.47
N GLU A 97 23.96 -19.54 -13.06
CA GLU A 97 22.89 -20.42 -12.57
C GLU A 97 23.04 -20.50 -11.04
N PRO A 98 21.98 -20.26 -10.26
CA PRO A 98 22.10 -20.16 -8.82
C PRO A 98 22.66 -21.49 -8.29
N THR A 99 23.92 -21.45 -7.88
CA THR A 99 24.66 -22.62 -7.40
C THR A 99 24.20 -23.04 -6.00
N THR A 100 23.51 -22.15 -5.27
CA THR A 100 23.02 -22.36 -3.91
C THR A 100 21.54 -21.98 -3.76
N LEU A 101 20.88 -22.47 -2.71
CA LEU A 101 19.49 -22.12 -2.43
C LEU A 101 19.35 -20.66 -2.01
N ILE A 102 20.37 -20.13 -1.33
CA ILE A 102 20.49 -18.70 -1.03
C ILE A 102 20.55 -17.85 -2.29
N ASP A 103 21.30 -18.23 -3.32
CA ASP A 103 21.35 -17.45 -4.58
C ASP A 103 19.96 -17.36 -5.22
N ARG A 104 19.20 -18.46 -5.18
CA ARG A 104 17.81 -18.48 -5.66
C ARG A 104 16.90 -17.59 -4.81
N ALA A 105 17.09 -17.58 -3.49
CA ALA A 105 16.33 -16.71 -2.59
C ALA A 105 16.70 -15.22 -2.80
N VAL A 106 17.98 -14.90 -3.03
CA VAL A 106 18.44 -13.54 -3.36
C VAL A 106 17.80 -13.06 -4.66
N ARG A 107 17.69 -13.92 -5.68
CA ARG A 107 17.04 -13.58 -6.94
C ARG A 107 15.55 -13.24 -6.75
N GLU A 108 14.82 -14.08 -6.01
CA GLU A 108 13.40 -13.84 -5.68
C GLU A 108 13.23 -12.55 -4.85
N LEU A 109 14.15 -12.27 -3.91
CA LEU A 109 14.16 -11.03 -3.15
C LEU A 109 14.43 -9.81 -4.01
N THR A 110 15.38 -9.90 -4.94
CA THR A 110 15.73 -8.80 -5.84
C THR A 110 14.57 -8.48 -6.78
N GLU A 111 13.90 -9.52 -7.30
CA GLU A 111 12.70 -9.37 -8.11
C GLU A 111 11.55 -8.74 -7.33
N LEU A 112 11.36 -9.14 -6.06
CA LEU A 112 10.41 -8.48 -5.17
C LEU A 112 10.79 -7.01 -4.96
N CYS A 113 12.04 -6.71 -4.62
CA CYS A 113 12.49 -5.34 -4.36
C CYS A 113 12.33 -4.44 -5.58
N ARG A 114 12.52 -4.97 -6.80
CA ARG A 114 12.33 -4.22 -8.04
C ARG A 114 10.89 -3.75 -8.26
N GLN A 115 9.91 -4.44 -7.68
CA GLN A 115 8.50 -4.04 -7.74
C GLN A 115 8.19 -2.84 -6.84
N PHE A 116 9.12 -2.44 -5.96
CA PHE A 116 8.92 -1.36 -5.00
C PHE A 116 10.00 -0.28 -5.10
N ASN A 117 9.59 0.97 -5.02
CA ASN A 117 10.50 2.11 -5.05
C ASN A 117 11.09 2.38 -3.65
N GLY A 118 12.06 1.57 -3.24
CA GLY A 118 12.86 1.83 -2.03
C GLY A 118 12.28 1.30 -0.71
N ALA A 119 10.99 0.96 -0.66
CA ALA A 119 10.34 0.43 0.55
C ALA A 119 9.55 -0.85 0.26
N VAL A 120 9.94 -1.98 0.85
CA VAL A 120 9.28 -3.28 0.70
C VAL A 120 8.37 -3.55 1.91
N PRO A 121 7.06 -3.78 1.72
CA PRO A 121 6.18 -4.14 2.83
C PRO A 121 6.59 -5.48 3.47
N TYR A 122 6.68 -5.53 4.80
CA TYR A 122 7.10 -6.71 5.54
C TYR A 122 6.21 -7.94 5.24
N TRP A 123 4.90 -7.73 5.09
CA TRP A 123 3.99 -8.83 4.80
C TRP A 123 4.21 -9.43 3.40
N ARG A 124 4.63 -8.61 2.42
CA ARG A 124 5.02 -9.07 1.07
C ARG A 124 6.31 -9.87 1.13
N LEU A 125 7.32 -9.30 1.79
CA LEU A 125 8.59 -10.00 2.05
C LEU A 125 8.34 -11.37 2.70
N LYS A 126 7.52 -11.40 3.74
CA LYS A 126 7.12 -12.62 4.44
C LYS A 126 6.40 -13.60 3.52
N LYS A 127 5.42 -13.14 2.75
CA LYS A 127 4.65 -13.99 1.84
C LYS A 127 5.55 -14.60 0.76
N THR A 128 6.38 -13.81 0.11
CA THR A 128 7.31 -14.28 -0.93
C THR A 128 8.31 -15.29 -0.37
N MET A 129 8.88 -15.04 0.80
CA MET A 129 9.82 -15.98 1.44
C MET A 129 9.13 -17.24 1.97
N GLN A 130 7.87 -17.14 2.38
CA GLN A 130 7.06 -18.32 2.74
C GLN A 130 6.77 -19.17 1.52
N GLU A 131 6.30 -18.57 0.42
CA GLU A 131 6.05 -19.29 -0.84
C GLU A 131 7.34 -19.92 -1.40
N PHE A 132 8.47 -19.25 -1.26
CA PHE A 132 9.78 -19.82 -1.59
C PHE A 132 10.06 -21.08 -0.75
N SER A 133 9.92 -20.99 0.58
CA SER A 133 10.12 -22.13 1.49
C SER A 133 9.13 -23.27 1.22
N ASP A 134 7.90 -22.96 0.84
CA ASP A 134 6.86 -23.96 0.57
C ASP A 134 7.16 -24.78 -0.70
N ARG A 135 7.88 -24.19 -1.68
CA ARG A 135 8.36 -24.87 -2.89
C ARG A 135 9.56 -25.79 -2.63
N LEU A 136 10.21 -25.69 -1.47
CA LEU A 136 11.35 -26.52 -1.12
C LEU A 136 10.91 -27.82 -0.44
N ASP A 137 11.57 -28.92 -0.81
CA ASP A 137 11.46 -30.21 -0.14
C ASP A 137 12.13 -30.19 1.25
N THR A 138 11.84 -31.19 2.08
CA THR A 138 12.38 -31.28 3.45
C THR A 138 13.90 -31.16 3.50
N ASP A 139 14.61 -31.87 2.62
CA ASP A 139 16.08 -31.86 2.58
C ASP A 139 16.62 -30.50 2.13
N GLN A 140 15.94 -29.84 1.19
CA GLN A 140 16.28 -28.49 0.73
C GLN A 140 16.05 -27.45 1.82
N ARG A 141 15.03 -27.59 2.67
CA ARG A 141 14.82 -26.70 3.82
C ARG A 141 15.92 -26.83 4.86
N VAL A 142 16.45 -28.04 5.06
CA VAL A 142 17.59 -28.28 5.97
C VAL A 142 18.85 -27.63 5.39
N LEU A 143 19.15 -27.86 4.11
CA LEU A 143 20.28 -27.20 3.43
C LEU A 143 20.17 -25.67 3.47
N LEU A 144 18.98 -25.13 3.20
CA LEU A 144 18.75 -23.69 3.29
C LEU A 144 18.99 -23.16 4.72
N ALA A 145 18.57 -23.91 5.75
CA ALA A 145 18.82 -23.50 7.14
C ALA A 145 20.32 -23.53 7.49
N GLU A 146 21.07 -24.48 6.95
CA GLU A 146 22.53 -24.53 7.07
C GLU A 146 23.20 -23.35 6.35
N GLU A 147 22.74 -23.01 5.14
CA GLU A 147 23.25 -21.88 4.35
C GLU A 147 22.92 -20.52 4.99
N ILE A 148 21.73 -20.36 5.62
CA ILE A 148 21.34 -19.15 6.37
C ILE A 148 22.20 -18.97 7.63
N GLY A 149 22.58 -20.07 8.29
CA GLY A 149 23.43 -20.05 9.47
C GLY A 149 22.89 -19.18 10.61
N ALA A 150 23.70 -18.23 11.08
CA ALA A 150 23.47 -17.45 12.31
C ALA A 150 22.25 -16.51 12.28
N ASP A 151 21.70 -16.22 11.10
CA ASP A 151 20.49 -15.38 10.97
C ASP A 151 19.22 -16.09 11.44
N GLY A 152 19.29 -17.41 11.70
CA GLY A 152 18.31 -18.20 12.44
C GLY A 152 17.00 -18.51 11.71
N SER A 153 16.48 -17.58 10.89
CA SER A 153 15.28 -17.80 10.07
C SER A 153 15.40 -17.12 8.72
N LEU A 154 14.82 -17.73 7.69
CA LEU A 154 14.78 -17.19 6.33
C LEU A 154 14.22 -15.76 6.28
N ILE A 155 13.18 -15.47 7.08
CA ILE A 155 12.59 -14.12 7.09
C ILE A 155 13.51 -13.07 7.70
N ARG A 156 14.28 -13.43 8.74
CA ARG A 156 15.24 -12.52 9.36
C ARG A 156 16.43 -12.28 8.44
N TRP A 157 16.96 -13.34 7.82
CA TRP A 157 17.99 -13.24 6.79
C TRP A 157 17.53 -12.35 5.64
N ALA A 158 16.31 -12.57 5.12
CA ALA A 158 15.75 -11.79 4.03
C ALA A 158 15.58 -10.31 4.39
N THR A 159 15.14 -10.01 5.62
CA THR A 159 15.00 -8.62 6.11
C THR A 159 16.36 -7.93 6.14
N ASN A 160 17.37 -8.56 6.75
CA ASN A 160 18.75 -8.03 6.78
C ASN A 160 19.31 -7.85 5.37
N LYS A 161 19.01 -8.78 4.45
CA LYS A 161 19.48 -8.72 3.07
C LYS A 161 18.87 -7.54 2.31
N VAL A 162 17.56 -7.34 2.42
CA VAL A 162 16.86 -6.19 1.80
C VAL A 162 17.41 -4.87 2.33
N GLU A 163 17.62 -4.77 3.65
CA GLU A 163 18.23 -3.59 4.27
C GLU A 163 19.68 -3.35 3.82
N SER A 164 20.49 -4.41 3.67
CA SER A 164 21.87 -4.32 3.19
C SER A 164 22.00 -3.82 1.76
N LEU A 165 20.94 -3.99 0.96
CA LEU A 165 20.87 -3.53 -0.42
C LEU A 165 20.29 -2.10 -0.53
N GLY A 166 19.98 -1.46 0.60
CA GLY A 166 19.52 -0.07 0.67
C GLY A 166 17.99 0.10 0.61
N TRP A 167 17.23 -0.99 0.59
CA TRP A 167 15.77 -0.95 0.67
C TRP A 167 15.29 -0.97 2.12
N GLN A 168 14.24 -0.21 2.44
CA GLN A 168 13.62 -0.24 3.77
C GLN A 168 12.52 -1.30 3.84
N VAL A 169 12.49 -2.09 4.91
CA VAL A 169 11.37 -3.00 5.18
C VAL A 169 10.36 -2.30 6.08
N THR A 170 9.15 -2.06 5.58
CA THR A 170 8.14 -1.29 6.31
C THR A 170 7.00 -2.17 6.80
N ASN A 171 6.56 -1.95 8.04
CA ASN A 171 5.32 -2.55 8.57
C ASN A 171 4.07 -1.71 8.21
N SER A 172 4.27 -0.61 7.48
CA SER A 172 3.18 0.30 7.12
C SER A 172 2.51 -0.17 5.83
N PRO A 173 1.19 -0.45 5.83
CA PRO A 173 0.45 -0.75 4.61
C PRO A 173 0.30 0.47 3.67
N VAL A 174 0.82 1.64 4.06
CA VAL A 174 0.42 2.95 3.50
C VAL A 174 1.41 3.51 2.48
N GLN A 175 2.55 2.87 2.23
CA GLN A 175 3.49 3.37 1.22
C GLN A 175 3.25 2.71 -0.14
N GLU A 176 2.36 3.37 -0.88
CA GLU A 176 2.30 3.43 -2.34
C GLU A 176 2.02 2.13 -3.09
N ASN A 177 0.75 1.71 -3.09
CA ASN A 177 0.03 1.46 -4.34
C ASN A 177 -1.49 1.42 -4.08
N SER A 178 -2.20 2.54 -4.28
CA SER A 178 -3.65 2.64 -4.01
C SER A 178 -4.49 1.67 -4.85
N GLU A 179 -4.06 1.35 -6.07
CA GLU A 179 -4.70 0.33 -6.92
C GLU A 179 -4.46 -1.09 -6.40
N MET A 180 -3.29 -1.34 -5.82
CA MET A 180 -2.95 -2.64 -5.23
C MET A 180 -3.68 -2.88 -3.90
N MET A 181 -3.86 -1.82 -3.09
CA MET A 181 -4.74 -1.80 -1.91
C MET A 181 -6.19 -2.19 -2.28
N TRP A 182 -6.67 -1.79 -3.46
CA TRP A 182 -8.02 -2.13 -3.92
C TRP A 182 -8.16 -3.61 -4.28
N GLN A 183 -7.15 -4.19 -4.93
CA GLN A 183 -7.10 -5.64 -5.16
C GLN A 183 -6.97 -6.43 -3.85
N GLU A 184 -6.23 -5.91 -2.87
CA GLU A 184 -6.03 -6.55 -1.56
C GLU A 184 -7.29 -6.50 -0.70
N TRP A 185 -8.01 -5.38 -0.67
CA TRP A 185 -9.30 -5.27 0.01
C TRP A 185 -10.34 -6.23 -0.58
N LEU A 186 -10.34 -6.39 -1.91
CA LEU A 186 -11.20 -7.36 -2.60
C LEU A 186 -10.85 -8.81 -2.25
N GLN A 187 -9.58 -9.14 -2.06
CA GLN A 187 -9.14 -10.48 -1.65
C GLN A 187 -9.43 -10.77 -0.18
N GLU A 188 -9.28 -9.78 0.71
CA GLU A 188 -9.55 -9.92 2.14
C GLU A 188 -11.06 -10.06 2.43
N ALA A 189 -11.91 -9.36 1.67
CA ALA A 189 -13.36 -9.53 1.73
C ALA A 189 -13.85 -10.93 1.29
N GLN A 190 -13.04 -11.65 0.50
CA GLN A 190 -13.35 -13.01 0.03
C GLN A 190 -12.85 -14.10 0.99
N GLN A 191 -12.07 -13.77 2.03
CA GLN A 191 -11.65 -14.75 3.02
C GLN A 191 -12.81 -15.10 3.96
N PRO A 192 -13.22 -16.38 4.07
CA PRO A 192 -14.22 -16.77 5.05
C PRO A 192 -13.67 -16.55 6.46
N ALA A 193 -14.43 -15.82 7.27
CA ALA A 193 -14.04 -15.44 8.63
C ALA A 193 -13.50 -16.65 9.44
N PRO A 194 -12.35 -16.53 10.12
CA PRO A 194 -11.79 -17.63 10.89
C PRO A 194 -12.77 -18.05 12.00
N LYS A 195 -13.21 -19.32 11.92
CA LYS A 195 -14.12 -19.91 12.92
C LYS A 195 -13.43 -19.87 14.29
N LYS A 196 -13.94 -19.02 15.19
CA LYS A 196 -13.49 -18.90 16.58
C LYS A 196 -13.57 -20.25 17.29
N THR A 197 -12.44 -20.94 17.44
CA THR A 197 -12.36 -22.10 18.34
C THR A 197 -12.32 -21.59 19.79
N LYS A 198 -13.47 -21.61 20.47
CA LYS A 198 -13.58 -21.49 21.92
C LYS A 198 -12.78 -22.64 22.58
N ARG A 199 -11.54 -22.40 22.98
CA ARG A 199 -10.87 -23.24 23.98
C ARG A 199 -11.23 -22.69 25.36
N ARG A 200 -12.20 -23.33 26.03
CA ARG A 200 -12.41 -23.20 27.48
C ARG A 200 -11.34 -24.05 28.17
N PHE A 201 -10.40 -23.42 28.86
CA PHE A 201 -9.60 -24.12 29.87
C PHE A 201 -10.37 -24.05 31.20
N GLY A 202 -10.73 -25.22 31.73
CA GLY A 202 -11.30 -25.39 33.06
C GLY A 202 -10.28 -25.06 34.14
N ARG A 203 -10.79 -24.54 35.27
CA ARG A 203 -10.02 -24.26 36.48
C ARG A 203 -10.21 -25.42 37.47
N PRO A 204 -9.17 -25.92 38.15
CA PRO A 204 -9.32 -27.04 39.08
C PRO A 204 -9.76 -26.53 40.46
N ARG A 205 -10.64 -27.29 41.11
CA ARG A 205 -10.76 -27.40 42.57
C ARG A 205 -11.15 -28.82 42.90
#